data_AF-A0A0C2WS58-F1
#
_entry.id   AF-A0A0C2WS58-F1
#
_cell.length_a   1.000
_cell.length_b   1.000
_cell.length_c   1.000
_cell.angle_alpha   90.00
_cell.angle_beta   90.00
_cell.angle_gamma   90.00
#
_symmetry.space_group_name_H-M   'P 1'
#
loop_
_entity.id
_entity.type
_entity.pdbx_description
1 polymer ?
#
loop_
_entity_poly.entity_id
_entity_poly.type
_entity_poly.pdbx_seq_one_letter_code
_entity_poly.pdbx_strand_id
1 'polypeptide(L)'
;MDFVHQHCTICQAYVTHVASVGKPPAWTIVLQHLERLRAERNELSATVDDSTREKDAMNAEFNLTKQRLEYYQNECIRLRLEIDTLKTSPNPSPAQRDSITTPSAAAVTVPAASPQLPPSLRRNNNNRGNPRTIAELEDLMRAAHEPGNFRALNKIKVMCAEAHNTPREQKTPVQQHLLIHWRNPEGSNDTGGHPPSPTQGSRLKTNPRRDDPVEVWFDYLSTHHISWPRGVRRDSNDRPYLPDLKASRTVAQLRPNDATTEPAAMIRFEFMQTVTDIFERQRFYKAILDKYHIEVSPVTDLRPYHFPPPITIESVARHFAQCGVTVHQAQEEIEQWARNYKSW
;
A
#
# COMPACT_ATOMS: atom_id res chain seq x y z
N MET A 1 -45.63 -61.56 30.01
CA MET A 1 -44.19 -61.86 29.96
C MET A 1 -43.50 -60.88 30.88
N ASP A 2 -43.68 -61.13 32.17
CA ASP A 2 -43.20 -60.30 33.27
C ASP A 2 -41.82 -60.79 33.70
N PHE A 3 -40.78 -60.30 33.04
CA PHE A 3 -39.42 -60.43 33.56
C PHE A 3 -39.23 -59.37 34.65
N VAL A 4 -39.82 -59.67 35.81
CA VAL A 4 -39.76 -58.87 37.04
C VAL A 4 -38.32 -58.87 37.56
N HIS A 5 -37.68 -57.72 37.44
CA HIS A 5 -36.97 -56.99 38.50
C HIS A 5 -36.50 -57.80 39.73
N GLN A 6 -35.64 -58.81 39.54
CA GLN A 6 -34.67 -59.15 40.59
C GLN A 6 -33.53 -58.15 40.51
N HIS A 7 -33.74 -56.99 41.12
CA HIS A 7 -32.67 -56.06 41.41
C HIS A 7 -31.66 -56.80 42.28
N CYS A 8 -30.53 -57.17 41.67
CA CYS A 8 -29.38 -57.70 42.37
C CYS A 8 -29.07 -56.73 43.53
N THR A 9 -29.12 -57.23 44.76
CA THR A 9 -28.85 -56.44 45.97
C THR A 9 -27.49 -55.75 45.90
N ILE A 10 -26.54 -56.34 45.17
CA ILE A 10 -25.22 -55.74 44.88
C ILE A 10 -25.35 -54.51 43.98
N CYS A 11 -26.17 -54.55 42.93
CA CYS A 11 -26.39 -53.41 42.04
C CYS A 11 -27.09 -52.26 42.77
N GLN A 12 -28.07 -52.56 43.64
CA GLN A 12 -28.79 -51.55 44.40
C GLN A 12 -27.89 -50.93 45.49
N ALA A 13 -27.08 -51.74 46.19
CA ALA A 13 -26.08 -51.23 47.13
C ALA A 13 -25.02 -50.37 46.44
N TYR A 14 -24.56 -50.76 45.24
CA TYR A 14 -23.60 -49.98 44.46
C TYR A 14 -24.18 -48.62 44.02
N VAL A 15 -25.41 -48.59 43.50
CA VAL A 15 -26.08 -47.34 43.11
C VAL A 15 -26.27 -46.41 44.31
N THR A 16 -26.64 -46.96 45.47
CA THR A 16 -26.83 -46.18 46.70
C THR A 16 -25.50 -45.64 47.24
N HIS A 17 -24.41 -46.41 47.13
CA HIS A 17 -23.07 -45.98 47.53
C HIS A 17 -22.51 -44.90 46.58
N VAL A 18 -22.70 -45.05 45.27
CA VAL A 18 -22.27 -44.03 44.31
C VAL A 18 -23.05 -42.73 44.50
N ALA A 19 -24.35 -42.80 44.82
CA ALA A 19 -25.15 -41.64 45.15
C ALA A 19 -24.71 -40.94 46.46
N SER A 20 -24.26 -41.68 47.47
CA SER A 20 -23.83 -41.10 48.76
C SER A 20 -22.43 -40.49 48.74
N VAL A 21 -21.55 -40.96 47.85
CA VAL A 21 -20.18 -40.40 47.69
C VAL A 21 -20.20 -39.05 46.96
N GLY A 22 -21.35 -38.63 46.41
CA GLY A 22 -21.54 -37.30 45.78
C GLY A 22 -20.69 -37.07 44.54
N LYS A 23 -20.04 -38.12 44.01
CA LYS A 23 -19.22 -38.06 42.80
C LYS A 23 -19.98 -38.70 41.64
N PRO A 24 -20.03 -38.04 40.47
CA PRO A 24 -20.64 -38.62 39.30
C PRO A 24 -19.93 -39.94 38.93
N PRO A 25 -20.67 -40.97 38.46
CA PRO A 25 -20.07 -42.22 38.02
C PRO A 25 -18.99 -41.99 36.95
N ALA A 26 -17.93 -42.80 36.92
CA ALA A 26 -16.85 -42.62 35.94
C ALA A 26 -17.35 -42.59 34.47
N TRP A 27 -18.44 -43.32 34.16
CA TRP A 27 -19.03 -43.33 32.82
C TRP A 27 -19.66 -42.00 32.39
N THR A 28 -20.15 -41.16 33.31
CA THR A 28 -20.70 -39.84 32.95
C THR A 28 -19.61 -38.87 32.54
N ILE A 29 -18.41 -38.98 33.12
CA ILE A 29 -17.23 -38.19 32.70
C ILE A 29 -16.83 -38.57 31.28
N VAL A 30 -16.84 -39.87 30.96
CA VAL A 30 -16.55 -40.38 29.60
C VAL A 30 -17.59 -39.88 28.59
N LEU A 31 -18.89 -39.90 28.93
CA LEU A 31 -19.93 -39.37 28.05
C LEU A 31 -19.79 -37.87 27.81
N GLN A 32 -19.57 -37.07 28.86
CA GLN A 32 -19.33 -35.64 28.71
C GLN A 32 -18.12 -35.34 27.82
N HIS A 33 -17.05 -36.13 27.96
CA HIS A 33 -15.88 -36.01 27.10
C HIS A 33 -16.19 -36.36 25.64
N LEU A 34 -16.96 -37.42 25.39
CA LEU A 34 -17.39 -37.80 24.04
C LEU A 34 -18.32 -36.76 23.40
N GLU A 35 -19.23 -36.16 24.17
CA GLU A 35 -20.10 -35.07 23.70
C GLU A 35 -19.29 -33.84 23.32
N ARG A 36 -18.30 -33.47 24.16
CA ARG A 36 -17.37 -32.38 23.85
C ARG A 36 -16.60 -32.65 22.55
N LEU A 37 -16.01 -33.84 22.40
CA LEU A 37 -15.30 -34.22 21.18
C LEU A 37 -16.20 -34.23 19.94
N ARG A 38 -17.47 -34.63 20.07
CA ARG A 38 -18.44 -34.54 18.97
C ARG A 38 -18.74 -33.10 18.60
N ALA A 39 -18.89 -32.21 19.58
CA ALA A 39 -19.09 -30.78 19.35
C ALA A 39 -17.88 -30.16 18.63
N GLU A 40 -16.66 -30.41 19.13
CA GLU A 40 -15.41 -29.96 18.51
C GLU A 40 -15.29 -30.46 17.06
N ARG A 41 -15.57 -31.75 16.81
CA ARG A 41 -15.54 -32.31 15.45
C ARG A 41 -16.57 -31.64 14.53
N ASN A 42 -17.77 -31.36 15.02
CA ASN A 42 -18.80 -30.71 14.21
C ASN A 42 -18.43 -29.25 13.88
N GLU A 43 -17.81 -28.54 14.82
CA GLU A 43 -17.28 -27.18 14.61
C GLU A 43 -16.13 -27.16 13.59
N LEU A 44 -15.19 -28.10 13.70
CA LEU A 44 -14.12 -28.27 12.71
C LEU A 44 -14.69 -28.61 11.33
N SER A 45 -15.70 -29.48 11.25
CA SER A 45 -16.37 -29.81 9.99
C SER A 45 -16.99 -28.58 9.33
N ALA A 46 -17.69 -27.74 10.11
CA ALA A 46 -18.26 -26.49 9.60
C ALA A 46 -17.17 -25.54 9.08
N THR A 47 -16.05 -25.44 9.79
CA THR A 47 -14.90 -24.62 9.37
C THR A 47 -14.28 -25.09 8.05
N VAL A 48 -14.21 -26.41 7.84
CA VAL A 48 -13.72 -27.01 6.59
C VAL A 48 -14.69 -26.74 5.43
N ASP A 49 -16.00 -26.84 5.67
CA ASP A 49 -17.02 -26.53 4.66
C ASP A 49 -16.97 -25.04 4.26
N ASP A 50 -16.79 -24.14 5.22
CA ASP A 50 -16.64 -22.70 4.99
C ASP A 50 -15.39 -22.39 4.16
N SER A 51 -14.25 -22.96 4.56
CA SER A 51 -12.98 -22.80 3.84
C SER A 51 -13.05 -23.36 2.42
N THR A 52 -13.79 -24.46 2.22
CA THR A 52 -13.99 -25.06 0.90
C THR A 52 -14.83 -24.15 0.01
N ARG A 53 -15.91 -23.55 0.55
CA ARG A 53 -16.73 -22.58 -0.18
C ARG A 53 -15.95 -21.34 -0.58
N GLU A 54 -15.11 -20.82 0.32
CA GLU A 54 -14.25 -19.66 0.02
C GLU A 54 -13.22 -20.00 -1.08
N LYS A 55 -12.57 -21.16 -0.99
CA LYS A 55 -11.66 -21.66 -2.03
C LYS A 55 -12.35 -21.76 -3.38
N ASP A 56 -13.57 -22.29 -3.43
CA ASP A 56 -14.32 -22.44 -4.67
C ASP A 56 -14.75 -21.08 -5.26
N ALA A 57 -15.12 -20.13 -4.40
CA ALA A 57 -15.42 -18.75 -4.81
C ALA A 57 -14.20 -18.04 -5.41
N MET A 58 -13.03 -18.13 -4.75
CA MET A 58 -11.77 -17.57 -5.27
C MET A 58 -11.38 -18.22 -6.59
N ASN A 59 -11.54 -19.54 -6.72
CA ASN A 59 -11.24 -20.26 -7.95
C ASN A 59 -12.18 -19.84 -9.10
N ALA A 60 -13.46 -19.57 -8.81
CA ALA A 60 -14.40 -19.03 -9.79
C ALA A 60 -13.99 -17.61 -10.25
N GLU A 61 -13.59 -16.73 -9.33
CA GLU A 61 -13.12 -15.38 -9.66
C GLU A 61 -11.81 -15.39 -10.46
N PHE A 62 -10.88 -16.28 -10.10
CA PHE A 62 -9.64 -16.49 -10.85
C PHE A 62 -9.93 -16.91 -12.30
N ASN A 63 -10.83 -17.87 -12.50
CA ASN A 63 -11.21 -18.33 -13.84
C ASN A 63 -11.89 -17.23 -14.66
N LEU A 64 -12.75 -16.40 -14.03
CA LEU A 64 -13.37 -15.25 -14.70
C LEU A 64 -12.31 -14.22 -15.14
N THR A 65 -11.34 -13.94 -14.28
CA THR A 65 -10.24 -13.01 -14.58
C THR A 65 -9.37 -13.54 -15.72
N LYS A 66 -9.08 -14.85 -15.71
CA LYS A 66 -8.37 -15.52 -16.80
C LYS A 66 -9.10 -15.37 -18.15
N GLN A 67 -10.41 -15.61 -18.18
CA GLN A 67 -11.23 -15.42 -19.40
C GLN A 67 -11.22 -13.98 -19.89
N ARG A 68 -11.32 -12.99 -18.99
CA ARG A 68 -11.21 -11.57 -19.37
C ARG A 68 -9.85 -11.24 -19.98
N LEU A 69 -8.77 -11.77 -19.42
CA LEU A 69 -7.43 -11.57 -19.94
C LEU A 69 -7.28 -12.16 -21.35
N GLU A 70 -7.76 -13.39 -21.57
CA GLU A 70 -7.79 -14.03 -22.88
C GLU A 70 -8.60 -13.21 -23.90
N TYR A 71 -9.74 -12.67 -23.50
CA TYR A 71 -10.54 -11.77 -24.34
C TYR A 71 -9.75 -10.52 -24.76
N TYR A 72 -9.10 -9.81 -23.83
CA TYR A 72 -8.33 -8.61 -24.15
C TYR A 72 -7.08 -8.91 -24.98
N GLN A 73 -6.45 -10.07 -24.79
CA GLN A 73 -5.34 -10.52 -25.62
C GLN A 73 -5.79 -10.75 -27.06
N ASN A 74 -6.94 -11.43 -27.26
CA ASN A 74 -7.51 -11.64 -28.58
C ASN A 74 -7.91 -10.33 -29.26
N GLU A 75 -8.49 -9.39 -28.52
CA GLU A 75 -8.85 -8.07 -29.05
C GLU A 75 -7.60 -7.26 -29.46
N CYS A 76 -6.53 -7.32 -28.67
CA CYS A 76 -5.24 -6.74 -29.04
C CYS A 76 -4.68 -7.34 -30.34
N ILE A 77 -4.78 -8.66 -30.51
CA ILE A 77 -4.34 -9.36 -31.74
C ILE A 77 -5.19 -8.89 -32.93
N ARG A 78 -6.52 -8.82 -32.78
CA ARG A 78 -7.45 -8.36 -33.81
C ARG A 78 -7.11 -6.93 -34.27
N LEU A 79 -6.94 -6.01 -33.33
CA LEU A 79 -6.60 -4.61 -33.63
C LEU A 79 -5.24 -4.47 -34.33
N ARG A 80 -4.25 -5.30 -33.97
CA ARG A 80 -2.95 -5.31 -34.67
C ARG A 80 -3.10 -5.71 -36.14
N LEU A 81 -3.88 -6.76 -36.43
CA LEU A 81 -4.15 -7.20 -37.80
C LEU A 81 -4.90 -6.12 -38.61
N GLU A 82 -5.84 -5.43 -37.98
CA GLU A 82 -6.57 -4.32 -38.61
C GLU A 82 -5.63 -3.16 -38.97
N ILE A 83 -4.73 -2.78 -38.05
CA ILE A 83 -3.69 -1.77 -38.31
C ILE A 83 -2.79 -2.17 -39.48
N ASP A 84 -2.35 -3.42 -39.53
CA ASP A 84 -1.48 -3.90 -40.61
C ASP A 84 -2.20 -3.96 -41.97
N THR A 85 -3.51 -4.27 -41.96
CA THR A 85 -4.36 -4.20 -43.16
C THR A 85 -4.48 -2.76 -43.66
N LEU A 86 -4.71 -1.80 -42.76
CA LEU A 86 -4.79 -0.38 -43.12
C LEU A 86 -3.46 0.17 -43.66
N LYS A 87 -2.32 -0.32 -43.16
CA LYS A 87 -0.98 0.06 -43.66
C LYS A 87 -0.67 -0.48 -45.04
N THR A 88 -1.17 -1.67 -45.36
CA THR A 88 -0.94 -2.34 -46.66
C THR A 88 -1.93 -1.91 -47.73
N SER A 89 -3.02 -1.24 -47.35
CA SER A 89 -3.94 -0.61 -48.30
C SER A 89 -3.19 0.44 -49.14
N PRO A 90 -3.06 0.25 -50.47
CA PRO A 90 -2.34 1.17 -51.32
C PRO A 90 -3.03 2.52 -51.27
N ASN A 91 -2.29 3.53 -50.82
CA ASN A 91 -2.73 4.92 -50.77
C ASN A 91 -3.28 5.29 -52.17
N PRO A 92 -4.56 5.68 -52.31
CA PRO A 92 -5.13 5.99 -53.62
C PRO A 92 -4.28 7.09 -54.25
N SER A 93 -3.75 6.77 -55.42
CA SER A 93 -2.80 7.60 -56.14
C SER A 93 -3.30 9.06 -56.21
N PRO A 94 -2.44 10.08 -56.00
CA PRO A 94 -2.86 11.50 -55.96
C PRO A 94 -3.50 12.04 -57.24
N ALA A 95 -3.59 11.25 -58.32
CA ALA A 95 -4.01 11.67 -59.65
C ALA A 95 -5.53 11.91 -59.83
N GLN A 96 -6.35 11.88 -58.78
CA GLN A 96 -7.81 12.14 -58.88
C GLN A 96 -8.33 13.29 -58.00
N ARG A 97 -7.46 14.15 -57.44
CA ARG A 97 -7.90 15.33 -56.66
C ARG A 97 -8.05 16.64 -57.45
N ASP A 98 -7.93 16.61 -58.77
CA ASP A 98 -8.16 17.79 -59.62
C ASP A 98 -9.56 17.74 -60.24
N SER A 99 -10.62 18.05 -59.47
CA SER A 99 -11.93 18.54 -59.96
C SER A 99 -12.92 18.78 -58.82
N ILE A 100 -12.63 19.70 -57.90
CA ILE A 100 -13.69 20.33 -57.11
C ILE A 100 -13.48 21.85 -57.14
N THR A 101 -14.15 22.47 -58.11
CA THR A 101 -14.35 23.91 -58.26
C THR A 101 -15.00 24.48 -57.00
N THR A 102 -14.33 25.41 -56.32
CA THR A 102 -14.92 26.28 -55.29
C THR A 102 -14.77 27.74 -55.73
N PRO A 103 -15.82 28.57 -55.67
CA PRO A 103 -15.76 29.94 -56.18
C PRO A 103 -15.11 30.91 -55.17
N SER A 104 -14.05 31.56 -55.67
CA SER A 104 -13.71 32.99 -55.59
C SER A 104 -14.32 33.84 -54.47
N ALA A 105 -13.47 34.33 -53.56
CA ALA A 105 -13.65 35.60 -52.88
C ALA A 105 -12.28 36.27 -52.59
N ALA A 106 -12.05 37.34 -53.35
CA ALA A 106 -11.26 38.56 -53.11
C ALA A 106 -9.95 38.51 -52.28
N ALA A 107 -8.90 38.96 -52.96
CA ALA A 107 -7.56 39.25 -52.48
C ALA A 107 -7.47 40.45 -51.53
N VAL A 108 -6.51 40.41 -50.61
CA VAL A 108 -5.81 41.60 -50.11
C VAL A 108 -4.31 41.31 -50.05
N THR A 109 -3.57 42.12 -50.79
CA THR A 109 -2.12 42.10 -51.02
C THR A 109 -1.41 42.98 -49.99
N VAL A 110 -0.32 42.53 -49.36
CA VAL A 110 0.69 43.41 -48.73
C VAL A 110 2.10 42.78 -48.86
N PRO A 111 3.18 43.55 -49.11
CA PRO A 111 4.41 43.04 -49.71
C PRO A 111 5.60 42.78 -48.76
N ALA A 112 6.56 42.04 -49.33
CA ALA A 112 7.98 41.79 -49.00
C ALA A 112 8.71 42.70 -48.00
N ALA A 113 9.54 42.10 -47.12
CA ALA A 113 11.02 42.00 -47.28
C ALA A 113 11.78 41.73 -45.94
N SER A 114 12.81 40.87 -46.04
CA SER A 114 14.05 40.77 -45.22
C SER A 114 13.99 40.19 -43.78
N PRO A 115 15.13 39.78 -43.18
CA PRO A 115 16.29 39.03 -43.70
C PRO A 115 16.61 37.76 -42.85
N GLN A 116 17.37 36.82 -43.42
CA GLN A 116 17.91 35.66 -42.70
C GLN A 116 18.99 36.06 -41.68
N LEU A 117 18.89 35.52 -40.46
CA LEU A 117 19.90 35.54 -39.39
C LEU A 117 20.08 34.12 -38.81
N PRO A 118 21.24 33.82 -38.21
CA PRO A 118 21.79 32.46 -38.11
C PRO A 118 21.11 31.59 -37.02
N PRO A 119 21.16 30.25 -37.14
CA PRO A 119 20.60 29.36 -36.13
C PRO A 119 21.53 29.27 -34.91
N SER A 120 21.38 30.22 -33.98
CA SER A 120 21.90 30.10 -32.62
C SER A 120 20.90 29.32 -31.75
N LEU A 121 21.40 28.24 -31.16
CA LEU A 121 20.82 27.40 -30.11
C LEU A 121 19.85 28.14 -29.16
N ARG A 122 18.54 28.05 -29.40
CA ARG A 122 17.52 28.16 -28.34
C ARG A 122 16.40 27.16 -28.59
N ARG A 123 16.50 26.01 -27.91
CA ARG A 123 15.40 25.07 -27.70
C ARG A 123 14.27 25.82 -26.98
N ASN A 124 13.29 26.31 -27.74
CA ASN A 124 12.00 26.75 -27.20
C ASN A 124 11.25 25.49 -26.69
N ASN A 125 11.45 25.14 -25.42
CA ASN A 125 10.82 24.01 -24.74
C ASN A 125 9.38 24.30 -24.25
N ASN A 126 8.72 25.33 -24.76
CA ASN A 126 7.53 25.91 -24.13
C ASN A 126 6.21 25.12 -24.29
N ASN A 127 6.23 24.02 -25.03
CA ASN A 127 5.06 23.15 -25.28
C ASN A 127 5.33 21.65 -25.06
N ARG A 128 6.31 21.28 -24.23
CA ARG A 128 6.44 19.87 -23.83
C ARG A 128 5.28 19.51 -22.90
N GLY A 129 4.49 18.51 -23.32
CA GLY A 129 3.40 17.91 -22.56
C GLY A 129 3.85 17.40 -21.18
N ASN A 130 3.01 16.63 -20.49
CA ASN A 130 3.43 16.01 -19.23
C ASN A 130 4.71 15.18 -19.47
N PRO A 131 5.72 15.27 -18.56
CA PRO A 131 6.98 14.55 -18.72
C PRO A 131 6.69 13.06 -18.83
N ARG A 132 7.24 12.42 -19.85
CA ARG A 132 7.00 10.99 -20.14
C ARG A 132 8.11 10.10 -19.58
N THR A 133 9.25 10.69 -19.28
CA THR A 133 10.42 9.98 -18.73
C THR A 133 10.82 10.56 -17.37
N ILE A 134 11.54 9.76 -16.57
CA ILE A 134 12.07 10.19 -15.27
C ILE A 134 13.04 11.37 -15.45
N ALA A 135 13.90 11.36 -16.48
CA ALA A 135 14.83 12.46 -16.75
C ALA A 135 14.11 13.79 -17.04
N GLU A 136 13.02 13.76 -17.83
CA GLU A 136 12.21 14.95 -18.09
C GLU A 136 11.51 15.46 -16.82
N LEU A 137 11.10 14.54 -15.94
CA LEU A 137 10.53 14.89 -14.65
C LEU A 137 11.58 15.55 -13.74
N GLU A 138 12.78 14.99 -13.63
CA GLU A 138 13.87 15.55 -12.82
C GLU A 138 14.26 16.96 -13.28
N ASP A 139 14.32 17.20 -14.59
CA ASP A 139 14.56 18.54 -15.14
C ASP A 139 13.42 19.51 -14.78
N LEU A 140 12.17 19.06 -14.84
CA LEU A 140 11.02 19.86 -14.42
C LEU A 140 11.04 20.14 -12.91
N MET A 141 11.45 19.16 -12.10
CA MET A 141 11.59 19.32 -10.67
C MET A 141 12.70 20.33 -10.33
N ARG A 142 13.85 20.26 -11.01
CA ARG A 142 14.94 21.22 -10.85
C ARG A 142 14.48 22.64 -11.22
N ALA A 143 13.80 22.79 -12.35
CA ALA A 143 13.23 24.06 -12.78
C ALA A 143 12.21 24.61 -11.77
N ALA A 144 11.39 23.74 -11.18
CA ALA A 144 10.40 24.13 -10.18
C ALA A 144 11.01 24.59 -8.84
N HIS A 145 12.26 24.25 -8.56
CA HIS A 145 13.01 24.77 -7.40
C HIS A 145 13.69 26.13 -7.68
N GLU A 146 13.76 26.57 -8.94
CA GLU A 146 14.30 27.89 -9.27
C GLU A 146 13.35 29.00 -8.80
N PRO A 147 13.84 30.02 -8.05
CA PRO A 147 13.02 31.15 -7.64
C PRO A 147 12.34 31.83 -8.83
N GLY A 148 11.03 32.10 -8.72
CA GLY A 148 10.24 32.74 -9.78
C GLY A 148 9.72 31.81 -10.87
N ASN A 149 10.09 30.52 -10.88
CA ASN A 149 9.59 29.56 -11.86
C ASN A 149 8.23 28.95 -11.46
N PHE A 150 7.24 29.81 -11.27
CA PHE A 150 5.91 29.42 -10.78
C PHE A 150 5.19 28.45 -11.72
N ARG A 151 5.49 28.49 -13.02
CA ARG A 151 4.88 27.59 -14.01
C ARG A 151 5.33 26.15 -13.80
N ALA A 152 6.64 25.91 -13.63
CA ALA A 152 7.16 24.58 -13.35
C ALA A 152 6.64 24.05 -12.00
N LEU A 153 6.62 24.92 -10.98
CA LEU A 153 6.08 24.58 -9.66
C LEU A 153 4.60 24.19 -9.71
N ASN A 154 3.76 24.98 -10.39
CA ASN A 154 2.34 24.65 -10.54
C ASN A 154 2.14 23.36 -11.32
N LYS A 155 2.94 23.09 -12.36
CA LYS A 155 2.87 21.84 -13.12
C LYS A 155 3.18 20.64 -12.23
N ILE A 156 4.24 20.72 -11.42
CA ILE A 156 4.57 19.66 -10.47
C ILE A 156 3.44 19.48 -9.43
N LYS A 157 2.87 20.56 -8.89
CA LYS A 157 1.74 20.48 -7.94
C LYS A 157 0.53 19.74 -8.54
N VAL A 158 0.17 20.05 -9.79
CA VAL A 158 -0.91 19.35 -10.51
C VAL A 158 -0.57 17.87 -10.68
N MET A 159 0.66 17.55 -11.10
CA MET A 159 1.10 16.16 -11.24
C MET A 159 1.13 15.40 -9.91
N CYS A 160 1.49 16.05 -8.80
CA CYS A 160 1.42 15.45 -7.47
C CYS A 160 -0.04 15.13 -7.10
N ALA A 161 -0.96 16.07 -7.32
CA ALA A 161 -2.38 15.84 -7.06
C ALA A 161 -2.93 14.66 -7.88
N GLU A 162 -2.60 14.60 -9.17
CA GLU A 162 -2.95 13.48 -10.06
C GLU A 162 -2.36 12.15 -9.56
N ALA A 163 -1.08 12.14 -9.18
CA ALA A 163 -0.39 10.97 -8.66
C ALA A 163 -1.01 10.46 -7.35
N HIS A 164 -1.45 11.36 -6.46
CA HIS A 164 -2.15 10.99 -5.22
C HIS A 164 -3.54 10.41 -5.46
N ASN A 165 -4.25 10.89 -6.47
CA ASN A 165 -5.58 10.38 -6.86
C ASN A 165 -5.50 9.07 -7.67
N THR A 166 -4.33 8.69 -8.16
CA THR A 166 -4.13 7.45 -8.92
C THR A 166 -3.98 6.27 -7.95
N PRO A 167 -4.79 5.18 -8.06
CA PRO A 167 -4.62 3.96 -7.25
C PRO A 167 -3.18 3.41 -7.33
N ARG A 168 -2.71 2.76 -6.26
CA ARG A 168 -1.29 2.36 -6.14
C ARG A 168 -0.85 1.44 -7.27
N GLU A 169 -1.71 0.51 -7.68
CA GLU A 169 -1.49 -0.49 -8.71
C GLU A 169 -1.42 0.13 -10.12
N GLN A 170 -1.96 1.34 -10.27
CA GLN A 170 -2.04 2.07 -11.54
C GLN A 170 -1.03 3.23 -11.62
N LYS A 171 -0.29 3.53 -10.54
CA LYS A 171 0.71 4.61 -10.55
C LYS A 171 1.83 4.30 -11.52
N THR A 172 2.03 5.19 -12.49
CA THR A 172 3.14 5.11 -13.44
C THR A 172 4.49 5.29 -12.75
N PRO A 173 5.61 4.78 -13.34
CA PRO A 173 6.94 5.00 -12.78
C PRO A 173 7.30 6.48 -12.56
N VAL A 174 6.84 7.36 -13.46
CA VAL A 174 7.04 8.83 -13.34
C VAL A 174 6.28 9.39 -12.13
N GLN A 175 5.03 8.98 -11.92
CA GLN A 175 4.26 9.39 -10.73
C GLN A 175 4.88 8.85 -9.44
N GLN A 176 5.32 7.59 -9.43
CA GLN A 176 6.01 7.01 -8.28
C GLN A 176 7.30 7.78 -7.95
N HIS A 177 8.12 8.05 -8.95
CA HIS A 177 9.35 8.83 -8.80
C HIS A 177 9.05 10.25 -8.29
N LEU A 178 8.05 10.93 -8.87
CA LEU A 178 7.62 12.25 -8.42
C LEU A 178 7.25 12.24 -6.94
N LEU A 179 6.41 11.32 -6.50
CA LEU A 179 5.99 11.24 -5.09
C LEU A 179 7.14 10.91 -4.13
N ILE A 180 8.15 10.17 -4.59
CA ILE A 180 9.32 9.81 -3.79
C ILE A 180 10.30 10.99 -3.66
N HIS A 181 10.57 11.68 -4.77
CA HIS A 181 11.70 12.63 -4.87
C HIS A 181 11.28 14.10 -4.80
N TRP A 182 10.02 14.44 -5.08
CA TRP A 182 9.56 15.83 -5.01
C TRP A 182 9.55 16.38 -3.60
N ARG A 183 10.12 17.57 -3.45
CA ARG A 183 10.12 18.37 -2.22
C ARG A 183 9.62 19.75 -2.61
N ASN A 184 8.79 20.36 -1.75
CA ASN A 184 8.40 21.74 -2.00
C ASN A 184 9.61 22.66 -1.73
N PRO A 185 9.91 23.62 -2.62
CA PRO A 185 11.01 24.55 -2.43
C PRO A 185 10.80 25.39 -1.17
N GLU A 186 11.85 25.50 -0.35
CA GLU A 186 11.82 26.27 0.90
C GLU A 186 11.56 27.75 0.57
N GLY A 187 10.53 28.34 1.18
CA GLY A 187 10.07 29.71 0.89
C GLY A 187 8.79 29.81 0.05
N SER A 188 8.25 28.73 -0.51
CA SER A 188 6.95 28.80 -1.22
C SER A 188 5.73 28.91 -0.29
N ASN A 189 5.94 28.83 1.03
CA ASN A 189 4.87 28.85 2.03
C ASN A 189 4.60 30.23 2.65
N ASP A 190 5.37 31.26 2.27
CA ASP A 190 5.22 32.62 2.81
C ASP A 190 4.53 33.54 1.79
N THR A 191 3.25 33.87 2.02
CA THR A 191 2.83 35.09 2.74
C THR A 191 3.20 36.37 1.99
N GLY A 192 2.56 36.58 0.85
CA GLY A 192 2.26 37.95 0.42
C GLY A 192 1.26 38.58 1.40
N GLY A 193 1.76 39.17 2.49
CA GLY A 193 1.28 40.35 3.23
C GLY A 193 -0.21 40.60 3.49
N HIS A 194 -1.12 39.66 3.26
CA HIS A 194 -2.53 39.85 3.56
C HIS A 194 -2.90 39.22 4.91
N PRO A 195 -3.57 39.99 5.80
CA PRO A 195 -4.06 39.45 7.06
C PRO A 195 -4.98 38.25 6.80
N PRO A 196 -4.96 37.24 7.68
CA PRO A 196 -5.63 35.98 7.43
C PRO A 196 -7.15 36.19 7.42
N SER A 197 -7.76 36.11 6.23
CA SER A 197 -9.20 35.89 6.13
C SER A 197 -9.52 34.51 6.71
N PRO A 198 -10.47 34.38 7.66
CA PRO A 198 -10.74 33.16 8.40
C PRO A 198 -11.51 32.08 7.60
N THR A 199 -11.58 32.18 6.27
CA THR A 199 -12.52 31.37 5.47
C THR A 199 -11.88 30.57 4.33
N GLN A 200 -10.56 30.41 4.27
CA GLN A 200 -9.92 29.65 3.17
C GLN A 200 -9.37 28.30 3.62
N GLY A 201 -10.26 27.31 3.60
CA GLY A 201 -9.93 25.90 3.63
C GLY A 201 -9.06 25.50 2.43
N SER A 202 -8.20 24.51 2.68
CA SER A 202 -7.34 23.84 1.70
C SER A 202 -6.16 24.66 1.17
N ARG A 203 -5.27 25.09 2.08
CA ARG A 203 -3.85 25.05 1.73
C ARG A 203 -3.52 23.58 1.47
N LEU A 204 -3.26 23.21 0.22
CA LEU A 204 -2.79 21.88 -0.16
C LEU A 204 -1.61 21.53 0.76
N LYS A 205 -1.87 20.72 1.81
CA LYS A 205 -0.85 20.36 2.78
C LYS A 205 0.22 19.59 2.02
N THR A 206 1.44 20.13 2.03
CA THR A 206 2.61 19.49 1.44
C THR A 206 2.74 18.06 1.96
N ASN A 207 3.14 17.12 1.09
CA ASN A 207 3.41 15.75 1.51
C ASN A 207 4.51 15.76 2.60
N PRO A 208 4.25 15.21 3.79
CA PRO A 208 5.22 15.19 4.88
C PRO A 208 6.52 14.48 4.47
N ARG A 209 7.65 14.97 4.98
CA ARG A 209 8.95 14.30 4.88
C ARG A 209 8.94 13.04 5.76
N ARG A 210 9.84 12.11 5.45
CA ARG A 210 9.93 10.83 6.17
C ARG A 210 10.27 11.01 7.65
N ASP A 211 11.09 12.00 7.93
CA ASP A 211 11.61 12.42 9.23
C ASP A 211 10.72 13.46 9.92
N ASP A 212 9.66 13.93 9.27
CA ASP A 212 8.67 14.80 9.92
C ASP A 212 8.00 14.07 11.10
N PRO A 213 7.62 14.81 12.16
CA PRO A 213 6.98 14.23 13.34
C PRO A 213 5.62 13.63 13.01
N VAL A 214 5.17 12.69 13.86
CA VAL A 214 3.94 11.90 13.61
C VAL A 214 2.69 12.78 13.53
N GLU A 215 2.68 13.92 14.22
CA GLU A 215 1.61 14.91 14.21
C GLU A 215 1.41 15.52 12.83
N VAL A 216 2.51 15.83 12.11
CA VAL A 216 2.45 16.37 10.75
C VAL A 216 1.86 15.33 9.79
N TRP A 217 2.23 14.05 9.97
CA TRP A 217 1.65 12.93 9.22
C TRP A 217 0.17 12.73 9.54
N PHE A 218 -0.23 12.81 10.81
CA PHE A 218 -1.62 12.68 11.25
C PHE A 218 -2.50 13.75 10.61
N ASP A 219 -2.02 15.00 10.64
CA ASP A 219 -2.66 16.16 10.05
C ASP A 219 -2.85 16.06 8.54
N TYR A 220 -1.86 15.48 7.85
CA TYR A 220 -1.90 15.26 6.41
C TYR A 220 -2.84 14.12 6.04
N LEU A 221 -2.74 12.98 6.74
CA LEU A 221 -3.54 11.79 6.44
C LEU A 221 -5.01 11.96 6.82
N SER A 222 -5.32 12.80 7.80
CA SER A 222 -6.70 13.17 8.14
C SER A 222 -7.45 13.81 6.97
N THR A 223 -6.75 14.43 6.01
CA THR A 223 -7.37 15.00 4.80
C THR A 223 -7.14 14.15 3.54
N HIS A 224 -6.23 13.17 3.57
CA HIS A 224 -5.83 12.36 2.41
C HIS A 224 -5.99 10.86 2.68
N HIS A 225 -7.24 10.39 2.78
CA HIS A 225 -7.55 9.00 3.13
C HIS A 225 -6.97 7.94 2.17
N ILE A 226 -6.82 8.27 0.89
CA ILE A 226 -6.24 7.37 -0.12
C ILE A 226 -4.74 7.10 0.13
N SER A 227 -4.06 7.99 0.85
CA SER A 227 -2.63 7.88 1.14
C SER A 227 -2.33 7.14 2.45
N TRP A 228 -3.32 6.50 3.08
CA TRP A 228 -3.12 5.85 4.36
C TRP A 228 -2.18 4.64 4.24
N PRO A 229 -1.19 4.53 5.14
CA PRO A 229 -0.32 3.37 5.16
C PRO A 229 -1.08 2.13 5.66
N ARG A 230 -0.73 0.98 5.10
CA ARG A 230 -1.28 -0.32 5.51
C ARG A 230 -1.06 -0.56 7.01
N GLY A 231 -2.03 -1.20 7.65
CA GLY A 231 -2.04 -1.49 9.08
C GLY A 231 -2.49 -0.35 10.00
N VAL A 232 -2.74 0.86 9.48
CA VAL A 232 -3.27 1.98 10.28
C VAL A 232 -4.79 1.97 10.27
N ARG A 233 -5.39 1.73 11.44
CA ARG A 233 -6.86 1.74 11.61
C ARG A 233 -7.44 3.16 11.60
N ARG A 234 -8.77 3.22 11.48
CA ARG A 234 -9.59 4.43 11.65
C ARG A 234 -9.99 4.59 13.12
N ASP A 235 -9.93 5.81 13.64
CA ASP A 235 -10.54 6.17 14.92
C ASP A 235 -12.05 6.38 14.78
N SER A 236 -12.74 6.73 15.87
CA SER A 236 -14.19 6.99 15.86
C SER A 236 -14.61 8.20 15.02
N ASN A 237 -13.67 9.05 14.60
CA ASN A 237 -13.89 10.26 13.80
C ASN A 237 -13.42 10.09 12.35
N ASP A 238 -13.20 8.85 11.91
CA ASP A 238 -12.67 8.52 10.58
C ASP A 238 -11.26 9.07 10.29
N ARG A 239 -10.47 9.32 11.34
CA ARG A 239 -9.08 9.79 11.24
C ARG A 239 -8.09 8.64 11.51
N PRO A 240 -6.80 8.78 11.16
CA PRO A 240 -5.81 7.73 11.43
C PRO A 240 -5.70 7.46 12.93
N TYR A 241 -5.75 6.21 13.35
CA TYR A 241 -5.52 5.86 14.75
C TYR A 241 -4.06 6.13 15.12
N LEU A 242 -3.83 7.09 16.02
CA LEU A 242 -2.51 7.69 16.26
C LEU A 242 -1.44 6.67 16.70
N PRO A 243 -1.71 5.70 17.61
CA PRO A 243 -0.73 4.66 17.95
C PRO A 243 -0.28 3.82 16.75
N ASP A 244 -1.21 3.40 15.89
CA ASP A 244 -0.87 2.62 14.69
C ASP A 244 -0.05 3.47 13.71
N LEU A 245 -0.36 4.77 13.58
CA LEU A 245 0.39 5.70 12.74
C LEU A 245 1.82 5.89 13.27
N LYS A 246 1.99 6.05 14.59
CA LYS A 246 3.31 6.14 15.24
C LYS A 246 4.15 4.89 14.99
N ALA A 247 3.56 3.70 15.13
CA ALA A 247 4.19 2.44 14.77
C ALA A 247 4.59 2.40 13.28
N SER A 248 3.68 2.77 12.39
CA SER A 248 3.94 2.85 10.95
C SER A 248 5.11 3.79 10.61
N ARG A 249 5.19 4.96 11.26
CA ARG A 249 6.30 5.92 11.05
C ARG A 249 7.62 5.39 11.59
N THR A 250 7.61 4.79 12.78
CA THR A 250 8.79 4.13 13.37
C THR A 250 9.36 3.09 12.42
N VAL A 251 8.53 2.17 11.92
CA VAL A 251 8.94 1.12 10.98
C VAL A 251 9.42 1.73 9.65
N ALA A 252 8.77 2.78 9.15
CA ALA A 252 9.17 3.44 7.90
C ALA A 252 10.55 4.12 7.98
N GLN A 253 10.92 4.65 9.14
CA GLN A 253 12.25 5.23 9.39
C GLN A 253 13.34 4.16 9.51
N LEU A 254 13.00 3.01 10.11
CA LEU A 254 13.90 1.86 10.24
C LEU A 254 14.08 1.05 8.95
N ARG A 255 13.23 1.26 7.93
CA ARG A 255 13.28 0.53 6.66
C ARG A 255 14.54 0.90 5.84
N PRO A 256 15.18 -0.05 5.12
CA PRO A 256 16.32 0.22 4.24
C PRO A 256 16.08 1.38 3.24
N ASN A 257 17.06 2.28 3.10
CA ASN A 257 16.96 3.50 2.27
C ASN A 257 17.03 3.25 0.77
N ASP A 258 17.78 2.25 0.34
CA ASP A 258 18.06 2.06 -1.08
C ASP A 258 16.82 1.48 -1.76
N ALA A 259 16.27 2.22 -2.72
CA ALA A 259 15.06 1.86 -3.47
C ALA A 259 15.32 1.68 -4.96
N THR A 260 16.50 2.11 -5.42
CA THR A 260 16.76 2.46 -6.81
C THR A 260 17.34 1.31 -7.61
N THR A 261 17.69 0.20 -6.96
CA THR A 261 18.13 -1.03 -7.62
C THR A 261 17.14 -2.15 -7.30
N GLU A 262 16.85 -3.02 -8.28
CA GLU A 262 15.97 -4.20 -8.12
C GLU A 262 16.25 -5.03 -6.85
N PRO A 263 17.53 -5.28 -6.45
CA PRO A 263 17.85 -5.95 -5.18
C PRO A 263 17.27 -5.22 -3.96
N ALA A 264 17.16 -3.90 -4.00
CA ALA A 264 16.77 -3.09 -2.86
C ALA A 264 15.25 -3.13 -2.59
N ALA A 265 14.43 -3.31 -3.63
CA ALA A 265 12.99 -3.53 -3.47
C ALA A 265 12.70 -4.88 -2.76
N MET A 266 13.42 -5.93 -3.15
CA MET A 266 13.34 -7.24 -2.49
C MET A 266 13.78 -7.18 -1.03
N ILE A 267 14.92 -6.55 -0.73
CA ILE A 267 15.41 -6.37 0.64
C ILE A 267 14.37 -5.63 1.51
N ARG A 268 13.71 -4.60 0.97
CA ARG A 268 12.64 -3.91 1.69
C ARG A 268 11.43 -4.79 1.93
N PHE A 269 11.08 -5.63 0.97
CA PHE A 269 9.97 -6.57 1.10
C PHE A 269 10.26 -7.61 2.19
N GLU A 270 11.43 -8.25 2.14
CA GLU A 270 11.90 -9.21 3.15
C GLU A 270 11.98 -8.57 4.55
N PHE A 271 12.47 -7.32 4.63
CA PHE A 271 12.50 -6.55 5.87
C PHE A 271 11.09 -6.37 6.43
N MET A 272 10.16 -5.90 5.61
CA MET A 272 8.79 -5.67 6.05
C MET A 272 8.10 -6.97 6.47
N GLN A 273 8.29 -8.07 5.74
CA GLN A 273 7.76 -9.39 6.15
C GLN A 273 8.31 -9.82 7.50
N THR A 274 9.63 -9.71 7.69
CA THR A 274 10.29 -10.09 8.95
C THR A 274 9.81 -9.21 10.12
N VAL A 275 9.69 -7.90 9.92
CA VAL A 275 9.12 -6.98 10.92
C VAL A 275 7.69 -7.41 11.29
N THR A 276 6.83 -7.67 10.30
CA THR A 276 5.46 -8.08 10.58
C THR A 276 5.39 -9.42 11.32
N ASP A 277 6.24 -10.39 10.97
CA ASP A 277 6.27 -11.70 11.64
C ASP A 277 6.79 -11.62 13.09
N ILE A 278 7.70 -10.68 13.38
CA ILE A 278 8.18 -10.41 14.75
C ILE A 278 7.05 -9.84 15.61
N PHE A 279 6.36 -8.82 15.11
CA PHE A 279 5.44 -8.03 15.94
C PHE A 279 3.98 -8.49 15.87
N GLU A 280 3.57 -9.31 14.91
CA GLU A 280 2.21 -9.87 14.91
C GLU A 280 1.94 -10.71 16.18
N ARG A 281 2.94 -11.46 16.64
CA ARG A 281 2.84 -12.36 17.78
C ARG A 281 3.09 -11.62 19.09
N GLN A 282 2.14 -11.75 20.01
CA GLN A 282 2.21 -11.09 21.30
C GLN A 282 3.48 -11.46 22.07
N ARG A 283 4.24 -10.44 22.51
CA ARG A 283 5.50 -10.57 23.27
C ARG A 283 6.64 -11.31 22.57
N PHE A 284 6.53 -11.60 21.27
CA PHE A 284 7.56 -12.37 20.57
C PHE A 284 8.86 -11.58 20.40
N TYR A 285 8.78 -10.25 20.21
CA TYR A 285 9.95 -9.37 20.24
C TYR A 285 10.74 -9.53 21.55
N LYS A 286 10.07 -9.48 22.70
CA LYS A 286 10.71 -9.70 24.01
C LYS A 286 11.38 -11.07 24.09
N ALA A 287 10.70 -12.13 23.64
CA ALA A 287 11.25 -13.47 23.65
C ALA A 287 12.53 -13.61 22.80
N ILE A 288 12.61 -12.88 21.68
CA ILE A 288 13.82 -12.81 20.85
C ILE A 288 14.94 -12.07 21.61
N LEU A 289 14.65 -10.91 22.21
CA LEU A 289 15.65 -10.17 22.99
C LEU A 289 16.23 -11.02 24.13
N ASP A 290 15.37 -11.71 24.88
CA ASP A 290 15.76 -12.60 25.97
C ASP A 290 16.63 -13.77 25.46
N LYS A 291 16.19 -14.42 24.38
CA LYS A 291 16.87 -15.60 23.79
C LYS A 291 18.28 -15.28 23.28
N TYR A 292 18.48 -14.11 22.69
CA TYR A 292 19.74 -13.70 22.08
C TYR A 292 20.55 -12.72 22.93
N HIS A 293 20.13 -12.48 24.17
CA HIS A 293 20.75 -11.53 25.10
C HIS A 293 20.98 -10.14 24.47
N ILE A 294 19.96 -9.63 23.78
CA ILE A 294 20.02 -8.33 23.10
C ILE A 294 19.53 -7.26 24.08
N GLU A 295 20.40 -6.30 24.38
CA GLU A 295 20.05 -5.13 25.17
C GLU A 295 19.44 -4.02 24.30
N VAL A 296 18.42 -3.35 24.83
CA VAL A 296 17.79 -2.20 24.16
C VAL A 296 18.62 -0.95 24.45
N SER A 297 18.94 -0.19 23.41
CA SER A 297 19.62 1.10 23.54
C SER A 297 18.80 2.05 24.41
N PRO A 298 19.40 2.75 25.39
CA PRO A 298 18.70 3.73 26.21
C PRO A 298 18.37 5.01 25.42
N VAL A 299 18.99 5.21 24.25
CA VAL A 299 18.77 6.37 23.37
C VAL A 299 18.01 5.92 22.14
N THR A 300 16.92 6.62 21.85
CA THR A 300 16.15 6.42 20.61
C THR A 300 16.82 7.15 19.45
N ASP A 301 17.36 6.38 18.51
CA ASP A 301 18.00 6.87 17.27
C ASP A 301 17.47 6.01 16.10
N LEU A 302 16.37 6.46 15.49
CA LEU A 302 15.68 5.71 14.45
C LEU A 302 16.40 5.86 13.11
N ARG A 303 17.30 4.91 12.83
CA ARG A 303 18.08 4.87 11.59
C ARG A 303 17.70 3.69 10.69
N PRO A 304 17.85 3.83 9.36
CA PRO A 304 17.59 2.76 8.41
C PRO A 304 18.38 1.48 8.73
N TYR A 305 17.74 0.34 8.46
CA TYR A 305 18.36 -0.97 8.56
C TYR A 305 19.52 -1.10 7.57
N HIS A 306 20.67 -1.52 8.08
CA HIS A 306 21.95 -1.51 7.36
C HIS A 306 22.68 -2.86 7.39
N PHE A 307 22.08 -3.90 7.99
CA PHE A 307 22.68 -5.23 8.01
C PHE A 307 22.59 -5.89 6.63
N PRO A 308 23.60 -6.69 6.24
CA PRO A 308 23.59 -7.38 4.96
C PRO A 308 22.52 -8.49 4.92
N PRO A 309 22.02 -8.87 3.72
CA PRO A 309 21.22 -10.08 3.55
C PRO A 309 21.98 -11.36 3.96
N PRO A 310 21.27 -12.44 4.35
CA PRO A 310 19.81 -12.55 4.41
C PRO A 310 19.21 -11.80 5.60
N ILE A 311 18.01 -11.25 5.42
CA ILE A 311 17.28 -10.63 6.53
C ILE A 311 16.75 -11.72 7.45
N THR A 312 17.15 -11.67 8.72
CA THR A 312 16.73 -12.65 9.73
C THR A 312 15.94 -11.97 10.86
N ILE A 313 15.09 -12.76 11.53
CA ILE A 313 14.34 -12.33 12.72
C ILE A 313 15.27 -11.72 13.78
N GLU A 314 16.41 -12.36 14.04
CA GLU A 314 17.40 -11.89 15.00
C GLU A 314 17.98 -10.53 14.57
N SER A 315 18.42 -10.40 13.32
CA SER A 315 19.03 -9.16 12.82
C SER A 315 18.07 -7.96 12.86
N VAL A 316 16.79 -8.17 12.54
CA VAL A 316 15.76 -7.13 12.63
C VAL A 316 15.47 -6.78 14.07
N ALA A 317 15.31 -7.76 14.97
CA ALA A 317 15.06 -7.49 16.38
C ALA A 317 16.24 -6.74 17.03
N ARG A 318 17.47 -7.13 16.71
CA ARG A 318 18.70 -6.46 17.12
C ARG A 318 18.76 -5.02 16.62
N HIS A 319 18.42 -4.78 15.35
CA HIS A 319 18.36 -3.43 14.80
C HIS A 319 17.35 -2.53 15.53
N PHE A 320 16.13 -3.04 15.78
CA PHE A 320 15.11 -2.30 16.53
C PHE A 320 15.58 -1.97 17.95
N ALA A 321 16.23 -2.92 18.63
CA ALA A 321 16.77 -2.71 19.97
C ALA A 321 17.89 -1.67 19.97
N GLN A 322 18.81 -1.72 18.99
CA GLN A 322 19.88 -0.74 18.82
C GLN A 322 19.36 0.67 18.50
N CYS A 323 18.20 0.78 17.85
CA CYS A 323 17.54 2.06 17.60
C CYS A 323 16.69 2.55 18.79
N GLY A 324 16.68 1.83 19.91
CA GLY A 324 15.99 2.21 21.15
C GLY A 324 14.50 1.87 21.17
N VAL A 325 14.03 0.95 20.34
CA VAL A 325 12.64 0.47 20.41
C VAL A 325 12.49 -0.45 21.63
N THR A 326 11.72 -0.01 22.62
CA THR A 326 11.54 -0.75 23.87
C THR A 326 10.51 -1.88 23.75
N VAL A 327 10.55 -2.84 24.67
CA VAL A 327 9.53 -3.90 24.78
C VAL A 327 8.14 -3.32 25.00
N HIS A 328 8.02 -2.26 25.79
CA HIS A 328 6.75 -1.56 26.03
C HIS A 328 6.24 -0.91 24.73
N GLN A 329 7.09 -0.18 24.01
CA GLN A 329 6.72 0.43 22.74
C GLN A 329 6.30 -0.62 21.70
N ALA A 330 7.03 -1.74 21.63
CA ALA A 330 6.67 -2.85 20.77
C ALA A 330 5.24 -3.36 21.07
N GLN A 331 4.94 -3.65 22.34
CA GLN A 331 3.66 -4.21 22.77
C GLN A 331 2.48 -3.25 22.57
N GLU A 332 2.64 -2.00 22.99
CA GLU A 332 1.55 -1.02 23.00
C GLU A 332 1.29 -0.40 21.61
N GLU A 333 2.33 -0.25 20.78
CA GLU A 333 2.22 0.46 19.50
C GLU A 333 2.35 -0.49 18.30
N ILE A 334 3.46 -1.24 18.24
CA ILE A 334 3.88 -1.92 17.01
C ILE A 334 3.15 -3.25 16.79
N GLU A 335 2.90 -4.02 17.85
CA GLU A 335 2.26 -5.33 17.73
C GLU A 335 0.85 -5.24 17.12
N GLN A 336 0.06 -4.27 17.59
CA GLN A 336 -1.29 -4.08 17.06
C GLN A 336 -1.27 -3.61 15.61
N TRP A 337 -0.38 -2.68 15.27
CA TRP A 337 -0.18 -2.25 13.88
C TRP A 337 0.22 -3.44 12.98
N ALA A 338 1.12 -4.31 13.42
CA ALA A 338 1.59 -5.46 12.63
C ALA A 338 0.47 -6.48 12.36
N ARG A 339 -0.37 -6.78 13.37
CA ARG A 339 -1.56 -7.63 13.20
C ARG A 339 -2.49 -7.07 12.13
N ASN A 340 -2.80 -5.78 12.21
CA ASN A 340 -3.62 -5.11 11.19
C ASN A 340 -2.90 -5.09 9.84
N TYR A 341 -1.58 -4.87 9.80
CA TYR A 341 -0.86 -4.83 8.53
C TYR A 341 -1.03 -6.14 7.77
N LYS A 342 -0.98 -7.29 8.45
CA LYS A 342 -1.12 -8.60 7.80
C LYS A 342 -2.54 -8.92 7.33
N SER A 343 -3.56 -8.36 7.97
CA SER A 343 -4.98 -8.60 7.63
C SER A 343 -5.51 -7.80 6.44
N TRP A 344 -4.77 -6.79 5.98
CA TRP A 344 -5.08 -5.99 4.77
C TRP A 344 -4.54 -6.64 3.51
#